data_AF-A0A0P0M374-F1
#
_entry.id   AF-A0A0P0M374-F1
#
_cell.length_a   1.000
_cell.length_b   1.000
_cell.length_c   1.000
_cell.angle_alpha   90.00
_cell.angle_beta   90.00
_cell.angle_gamma   90.00
#
_symmetry.space_group_name_H-M   'P 1'
#
loop_
_entity.id
_entity.type
_entity.pdbx_description
1 polymer ?
#
loop_
_entity_poly.entity_id
_entity_poly.type
_entity_poly.pdbx_seq_one_letter_code
_entity_poly.pdbx_strand_id
1 'polypeptide(L)'
;MIVVDIDHLDSRGEAEKLKRQLFDDRLLRPVLAFTSPGGRGVKAFIPYDLARIPDTRQNTSENIHWAMNYVQAIYDSHPDGEDKKTSRSGKGVDRSGKDLVRACFLSYDEEALIRREI
;
A
#
# COMPACT_ATOMS: atom_id res chain seq x y z
N MET A 1 9.07 -8.97 -3.94
CA MET A 1 8.27 -7.73 -3.97
C MET A 1 6.97 -7.96 -3.22
N ILE A 2 6.54 -7.01 -2.43
CA ILE A 2 5.27 -7.00 -1.69
C ILE A 2 4.35 -5.97 -2.34
N VAL A 3 3.07 -6.28 -2.41
CA VAL A 3 2.05 -5.36 -2.90
C VAL A 3 1.19 -4.97 -1.72
N VAL A 4 1.05 -3.67 -1.49
CA VAL A 4 0.09 -3.11 -0.54
C VAL A 4 -1.01 -2.42 -1.34
N ASP A 5 -2.26 -2.67 -0.96
CA ASP A 5 -3.44 -2.01 -1.49
C ASP A 5 -4.15 -1.26 -0.37
N ILE A 6 -4.50 0.00 -0.60
CA ILE A 6 -5.25 0.84 0.33
C ILE A 6 -6.48 1.32 -0.40
N ASP A 7 -7.65 0.90 0.06
CA ASP A 7 -8.92 1.12 -0.65
C ASP A 7 -9.87 2.02 0.15
N HIS A 8 -10.97 2.39 -0.51
CA HIS A 8 -12.09 3.15 0.04
C HIS A 8 -11.68 4.50 0.65
N LEU A 9 -10.70 5.17 0.04
CA LEU A 9 -10.36 6.56 0.33
C LEU A 9 -11.56 7.48 0.01
N ASP A 10 -11.68 8.58 0.75
CA ASP A 10 -12.83 9.47 0.66
C ASP A 10 -12.88 10.23 -0.66
N SER A 11 -11.73 10.48 -1.29
CA SER A 11 -11.65 11.24 -2.53
C SER A 11 -10.43 10.88 -3.39
N ARG A 12 -10.47 11.32 -4.65
CA ARG A 12 -9.32 11.25 -5.56
C ARG A 12 -8.13 12.07 -5.08
N GLY A 13 -8.37 13.26 -4.53
CA GLY A 13 -7.29 14.09 -3.97
C GLY A 13 -6.60 13.43 -2.78
N GLU A 14 -7.35 12.71 -1.94
CA GLU A 14 -6.76 11.90 -0.85
C GLU A 14 -5.90 10.77 -1.42
N ALA A 15 -6.39 10.05 -2.43
CA ALA A 15 -5.64 8.99 -3.09
C ALA A 15 -4.35 9.50 -3.73
N GLU A 16 -4.39 10.64 -4.43
CA GLU A 16 -3.20 11.25 -5.03
C GLU A 16 -2.18 11.73 -3.98
N LYS A 17 -2.67 12.31 -2.86
CA LYS A 17 -1.80 12.69 -1.74
C LYS A 17 -1.14 11.47 -1.12
N LEU A 18 -1.92 10.43 -0.81
CA LEU A 18 -1.42 9.20 -0.20
C LEU A 18 -0.43 8.49 -1.13
N LYS A 19 -0.70 8.43 -2.44
CA LYS A 19 0.23 7.89 -3.45
C LYS A 19 1.61 8.55 -3.34
N ARG A 20 1.67 9.89 -3.30
CA ARG A 20 2.94 10.63 -3.17
C ARG A 20 3.61 10.37 -1.83
N GLN A 21 2.86 10.43 -0.72
CA GLN A 21 3.40 10.17 0.62
C GLN A 21 4.00 8.76 0.74
N LEU A 22 3.26 7.74 0.26
CA LEU A 22 3.70 6.36 0.31
C LEU A 22 4.90 6.13 -0.62
N PHE A 23 4.93 6.73 -1.81
CA PHE A 23 6.06 6.62 -2.72
C PHE A 23 7.34 7.25 -2.14
N ASP A 24 7.21 8.37 -1.41
CA ASP A 24 8.33 9.06 -0.76
C ASP A 24 8.75 8.43 0.60
N ASP A 25 8.06 7.37 1.02
CA ASP A 25 8.40 6.63 2.24
C ASP A 25 9.82 6.08 2.20
N ARG A 26 10.64 6.52 3.15
CA ARG A 26 12.07 6.17 3.21
C ARG A 26 12.34 4.78 3.76
N LEU A 27 11.40 4.19 4.49
CA LEU A 27 11.55 2.85 5.06
C LEU A 27 11.09 1.80 4.06
N LEU A 28 9.90 1.99 3.47
CA LEU A 28 9.35 1.06 2.50
C LEU A 28 10.01 1.20 1.13
N ARG A 29 10.45 2.41 0.75
CA ARG A 29 11.01 2.74 -0.57
C ARG A 29 10.25 2.06 -1.73
N PRO A 30 8.95 2.29 -1.92
CA PRO A 30 8.22 1.66 -3.00
C PRO A 30 8.86 1.97 -4.36
N VAL A 31 8.90 0.97 -5.23
CA VAL A 31 9.44 1.09 -6.59
C VAL A 31 8.39 1.55 -7.58
N LEU A 32 7.12 1.30 -7.28
CA LEU A 32 5.96 1.72 -8.06
C LEU A 32 4.81 2.07 -7.10
N ALA A 33 4.13 3.18 -7.34
CA ALA A 33 2.88 3.52 -6.69
C ALA A 33 1.91 4.17 -7.68
N PHE A 34 0.64 3.76 -7.65
CA PHE A 34 -0.39 4.31 -8.53
C PHE A 34 -1.77 4.32 -7.88
N THR A 35 -2.62 5.22 -8.37
CA THR A 35 -4.03 5.29 -7.99
C THR A 35 -4.84 4.23 -8.75
N SER A 36 -5.76 3.55 -8.08
CA SER A 36 -6.64 2.56 -8.72
C SER A 36 -7.58 3.24 -9.75
N PRO A 37 -8.12 2.51 -10.75
CA PRO A 37 -8.99 3.10 -11.78
C PRO A 37 -10.22 3.84 -11.23
N GLY A 38 -10.73 3.40 -10.07
CA GLY A 38 -11.84 4.07 -9.39
C GLY A 38 -11.48 5.38 -8.68
N GLY A 39 -10.20 5.77 -8.69
CA GLY A 39 -9.71 7.01 -8.10
C GLY A 39 -9.73 7.06 -6.57
N ARG A 40 -10.04 5.94 -5.90
CA ARG A 40 -10.24 5.89 -4.43
C ARG A 40 -9.42 4.82 -3.74
N GLY A 41 -8.38 4.32 -4.41
CA GLY A 41 -7.41 3.42 -3.81
C GLY A 41 -6.01 3.69 -4.32
N VAL A 42 -5.02 3.20 -3.58
CA VAL A 42 -3.59 3.33 -3.89
C VAL A 42 -2.95 1.96 -3.76
N LYS A 43 -2.23 1.56 -4.80
CA LYS A 43 -1.41 0.35 -4.80
C LYS A 43 0.06 0.71 -4.84
N ALA A 44 0.86 0.07 -3.99
CA ALA A 44 2.31 0.26 -3.94
C ALA A 44 3.07 -1.07 -3.97
N PHE A 45 4.21 -1.06 -4.65
CA PHE A 45 5.08 -2.19 -4.84
C PHE A 45 6.37 -1.95 -4.05
N ILE A 46 6.59 -2.79 -3.05
CA ILE A 46 7.61 -2.61 -2.03
C ILE A 46 8.67 -3.71 -2.22
N PRO A 47 9.95 -3.36 -2.45
CA PRO A 47 11.02 -4.33 -2.49
C PRO A 47 11.26 -4.89 -1.08
N TYR A 48 11.73 -6.13 -0.98
CA TYR A 48 12.22 -6.68 0.28
C TYR A 48 13.44 -7.56 -0.01
N ASP A 49 14.33 -7.66 0.97
CA ASP A 49 15.55 -8.45 0.86
C ASP A 49 15.23 -9.95 0.93
N LEU A 50 15.47 -10.66 -0.17
CA LEU A 50 15.27 -12.10 -0.28
C LEU A 50 16.30 -12.89 0.55
N ALA A 51 17.45 -12.31 0.85
CA ALA A 51 18.54 -12.96 1.59
C ALA A 51 18.46 -12.74 3.11
N ARG A 52 17.54 -11.89 3.60
CA ARG A 52 17.41 -11.55 5.03
C ARG A 52 17.20 -12.77 5.93
N ILE A 53 16.34 -13.71 5.50
CA ILE A 53 16.05 -14.96 6.21
C ILE A 53 16.23 -16.12 5.23
N PRO A 54 17.02 -17.16 5.59
CA PRO A 54 17.27 -18.30 4.71
C PRO A 54 16.00 -19.06 4.29
N ASP A 55 15.04 -19.22 5.19
CA ASP A 55 13.72 -19.78 4.86
C ASP A 55 12.92 -18.75 4.06
N THR A 56 12.78 -18.99 2.75
CA THR A 56 12.10 -18.08 1.82
C THR A 56 10.63 -17.87 2.15
N ARG A 57 9.95 -18.91 2.67
CA ARG A 57 8.51 -18.82 3.01
C ARG A 57 8.35 -17.95 4.25
N GLN A 58 9.16 -18.16 5.28
CA GLN A 58 9.18 -17.33 6.47
C GLN A 58 9.56 -15.90 6.12
N ASN A 59 10.62 -15.70 5.32
CA ASN A 59 11.06 -14.36 4.89
C ASN A 59 9.91 -13.60 4.21
N THR A 60 9.23 -14.25 3.28
CA THR A 60 8.10 -13.65 2.55
C THR A 60 6.96 -13.30 3.50
N SER A 61 6.55 -14.25 4.36
CA SER A 61 5.44 -14.06 5.30
C SER A 61 5.70 -12.89 6.26
N GLU A 62 6.89 -12.84 6.85
CA GLU A 62 7.26 -11.77 7.77
C GLU A 62 7.31 -10.40 7.10
N ASN A 63 7.93 -10.29 5.92
CA ASN A 63 8.00 -8.99 5.25
C ASN A 63 6.60 -8.51 4.81
N ILE A 64 5.71 -9.41 4.37
CA ILE A 64 4.30 -9.06 4.12
C ILE A 64 3.67 -8.53 5.41
N HIS A 65 3.83 -9.25 6.52
CA HIS A 65 3.26 -8.85 7.82
C HIS A 65 3.78 -7.47 8.27
N TRP A 66 5.09 -7.24 8.18
CA TRP A 66 5.71 -5.96 8.53
C TRP A 66 5.22 -4.81 7.64
N ALA A 67 5.21 -4.99 6.33
CA ALA A 67 4.74 -3.96 5.40
C ALA A 67 3.28 -3.59 5.69
N MET A 68 2.39 -4.58 5.87
CA MET A 68 0.97 -4.34 6.14
C MET A 68 0.74 -3.63 7.48
N ASN A 69 1.44 -4.04 8.55
CA ASN A 69 1.31 -3.37 9.85
C ASN A 69 1.90 -1.97 9.85
N TYR A 70 3.03 -1.77 9.17
CA TYR A 70 3.63 -0.45 9.06
C TYR A 70 2.70 0.50 8.31
N VAL A 71 2.17 0.10 7.15
CA VAL A 71 1.28 0.95 6.38
C VAL A 71 0.01 1.27 7.17
N GLN A 72 -0.57 0.28 7.85
CA GLN A 72 -1.70 0.50 8.75
C GLN A 72 -1.38 1.57 9.81
N ALA A 73 -0.25 1.43 10.50
CA ALA A 73 0.10 2.32 11.60
C ALA A 73 0.34 3.76 11.12
N ILE A 74 1.00 3.94 9.98
CA ILE A 74 1.44 5.26 9.51
C ILE A 74 0.41 5.96 8.64
N TYR A 75 -0.30 5.22 7.79
CA TYR A 75 -1.15 5.80 6.74
C TYR A 75 -2.64 5.54 6.91
N ASP A 76 -3.03 4.58 7.75
CA ASP A 76 -4.44 4.28 8.04
C ASP A 76 -4.89 4.82 9.41
N SER A 77 -4.03 5.61 10.07
CA SER A 77 -4.36 6.30 11.32
C SER A 77 -4.91 7.69 11.01
N HIS A 78 -6.24 7.85 11.01
CA HIS A 78 -6.84 9.19 10.95
C HIS A 78 -6.62 9.95 12.27
N PRO A 79 -6.33 11.26 12.24
CA PRO A 79 -6.27 12.11 13.43
C PRO A 79 -7.66 12.48 14.00
N ASP A 80 -8.74 12.11 13.31
CA ASP A 80 -10.09 12.45 13.74
C ASP A 80 -10.59 11.45 14.78
N GLY A 81 -10.19 11.69 16.03
CA GLY A 81 -11.02 11.51 17.22
C GLY A 81 -11.47 10.09 17.57
N GLU A 82 -11.28 9.75 18.83
CA GLU A 82 -12.18 8.83 19.55
C GLU A 82 -13.65 9.08 19.11
N ASP A 83 -14.41 8.00 18.95
CA ASP A 83 -15.87 7.99 18.66
C ASP A 83 -16.38 8.03 17.21
N LYS A 84 -15.75 7.29 16.29
CA LYS A 84 -16.52 6.63 15.20
C LYS A 84 -16.26 5.15 15.11
N LYS A 85 -16.74 4.44 16.14
CA LYS A 85 -17.12 3.02 16.09
C LYS A 85 -18.37 2.77 15.21
N THR A 86 -18.59 3.59 14.19
CA THR A 86 -19.42 3.24 13.03
C THR A 86 -18.45 2.92 11.90
N SER A 87 -18.07 1.65 11.83
CA SER A 87 -17.47 0.99 10.67
C SER A 87 -17.86 1.70 9.35
N ARG A 88 -16.99 2.57 8.82
CA ARG A 88 -16.92 2.77 7.37
C ARG A 88 -16.24 1.51 6.86
N SER A 89 -17.05 0.52 6.52
CA SER A 89 -16.74 -0.92 6.44
C SER A 89 -15.77 -1.33 5.33
N GLY A 90 -14.71 -0.57 5.07
CA GLY A 90 -13.74 -0.88 4.01
C GLY A 90 -12.54 0.05 3.87
N LYS A 91 -12.51 1.23 4.49
CA LYS A 91 -11.34 2.13 4.36
C LYS A 91 -10.14 1.54 5.09
N GLY A 92 -9.01 1.44 4.39
CA GLY A 92 -7.75 0.99 4.95
C GLY A 92 -6.97 0.01 4.09
N VAL A 93 -5.92 -0.55 4.69
CA VAL A 93 -5.04 -1.53 4.03
C VAL A 93 -5.79 -2.86 3.81
N ASP A 94 -5.84 -3.37 2.58
CA ASP A 94 -6.35 -4.73 2.32
C ASP A 94 -5.32 -5.78 2.77
N ARG A 95 -5.57 -6.34 3.97
CA ARG A 95 -4.76 -7.40 4.57
C ARG A 95 -5.01 -8.79 3.99
N SER A 96 -6.05 -8.97 3.17
CA SER A 96 -6.42 -10.27 2.64
C SER A 96 -5.36 -10.85 1.69
N GLY A 97 -4.49 -10.00 1.14
CA GLY A 97 -3.44 -10.41 0.19
C GLY A 97 -3.98 -10.94 -1.14
N LYS A 98 -5.29 -10.85 -1.37
CA LYS A 98 -5.96 -11.28 -2.61
C LYS A 98 -5.48 -10.47 -3.82
N ASP A 99 -4.90 -9.31 -3.57
CA ASP A 99 -4.45 -8.37 -4.58
C ASP A 99 -3.13 -8.70 -5.28
N LEU A 100 -2.41 -9.74 -4.85
CA LEU A 100 -1.34 -10.29 -5.69
C LEU A 100 -1.90 -10.81 -7.03
N VAL A 101 -3.15 -11.29 -7.02
CA VAL A 101 -3.85 -11.81 -8.21
C VAL A 101 -4.83 -10.79 -8.81
N ARG A 102 -5.32 -9.83 -8.02
CA ARG A 102 -6.16 -8.70 -8.50
C ARG A 102 -5.37 -7.43 -8.80
N ALA A 103 -4.05 -7.45 -8.70
CA ALA A 103 -3.25 -6.37 -9.25
C ALA A 103 -3.56 -6.33 -10.75
N CYS A 104 -4.41 -5.39 -11.16
CA CYS A 104 -4.37 -4.89 -12.52
C CYS A 104 -2.93 -4.40 -12.70
N PHE A 105 -2.06 -5.26 -13.24
CA PHE A 105 -0.64 -4.98 -13.46
C PHE A 105 -0.42 -3.78 -14.42
N LEU A 106 -1.50 -3.33 -15.05
CA LEU A 106 -1.54 -2.16 -15.89
C LEU A 106 -2.12 -1.00 -15.08
N SER A 107 -1.22 -0.13 -14.62
CA SER A 107 -1.61 1.19 -14.13
C SER A 107 -2.36 1.92 -15.26
N TYR A 108 -3.62 2.29 -15.01
CA TYR A 108 -4.34 3.27 -15.82
C TYR A 108 -4.03 4.72 -15.37
N ASP A 109 -3.32 4.87 -14.25
CA ASP A 109 -2.89 6.17 -13.72
C ASP A 109 -1.75 6.75 -14.57
N GLU A 110 -2.04 7.81 -15.33
CA GLU A 110 -1.07 8.58 -16.11
C GLU A 110 0.01 9.24 -15.23
N GLU A 111 -0.29 9.44 -13.95
CA GLU A 111 0.63 10.00 -12.96
C GLU A 111 1.24 8.93 -12.06
N ALA A 112 1.30 7.68 -12.50
CA ALA A 112 1.97 6.61 -11.75
C ALA A 112 3.42 6.99 -11.44
N LEU A 113 3.84 6.74 -10.21
CA LEU A 113 5.18 7.05 -9.74
C LEU A 113 6.05 5.79 -9.82
N ILE A 114 7.17 5.87 -10.54
CA ILE A 114 8.11 4.76 -10.70
C ILE A 114 9.53 5.21 -10.38
N ARG A 115 10.23 4.43 -9.55
CA ARG A 115 11.67 4.60 -9.33
C ARG A 115 12.43 3.93 -10.47
N ARG A 116 13.19 4.72 -11.22
CA ARG A 116 14.01 4.22 -12.35
C ARG A 116 15.31 3.55 -11.90
N GLU A 117 15.69 3.75 -10.64
CA GLU A 117 16.89 3.18 -10.00
C GLU A 117 16.47 2.67 -8.60
N ILE A 118 16.87 1.43 -8.26
CA ILE A 118 16.50 0.74 -7.01
C ILE A 118 17.75 0.54 -6.17
#